data_AF-A0A959QVD9-F1
#
_entry.id   AF-A0A959QVD9-F1
#
_cell.length_a   1.000
_cell.length_b   1.000
_cell.length_c   1.000
_cell.angle_alpha   90.00
_cell.angle_beta   90.00
_cell.angle_gamma   90.00
#
_symmetry.space_group_name_H-M   'P 1'
#
loop_
_entity.id
_entity.type
_entity.pdbx_description
1 polymer ?
#
loop_
_entity_poly.entity_id
_entity_poly.type
_entity_poly.pdbx_seq_one_letter_code
_entity_poly.pdbx_strand_id
1 'polypeptide(L)'
;WHGANWTFVFWGVYHSVIIYVERKLKFIRDKVPALNNKVLGWCITLPIAMLSWIPFRAESLGDAFTMMGKVFVPSNYLFRTMRENNYLITAVLVLLFLITHFVDKRLSKYIQKVPAMSFVLNCAKFVVLIIIIFTFLRPISQFIYFQF
;
A
#
# COMPACT_ATOMS: atom_id res chain seq x y z
N TRP A 1 9.93 -18.39 0.59
CA TRP A 1 10.16 -17.11 1.28
C TRP A 1 8.90 -16.62 2.03
N HIS A 2 7.72 -16.59 1.39
CA HIS A 2 6.48 -16.16 2.06
C HIS A 2 5.59 -17.27 2.65
N GLY A 3 5.97 -18.55 2.50
CA GLY A 3 5.18 -19.71 2.93
C GLY A 3 4.93 -20.68 1.76
N ALA A 4 4.34 -21.84 2.04
CA ALA A 4 4.04 -22.88 1.05
C ALA A 4 2.58 -22.84 0.51
N ASN A 5 1.84 -21.75 0.77
CA ASN A 5 0.47 -21.59 0.30
C ASN A 5 0.43 -21.20 -1.19
N TRP A 6 -0.55 -21.74 -1.93
CA TRP A 6 -0.83 -21.41 -3.32
C TRP A 6 -1.12 -19.93 -3.56
N THR A 7 -1.61 -19.20 -2.55
CA THR A 7 -1.81 -17.74 -2.63
C THR A 7 -0.51 -16.99 -2.94
N PHE A 8 0.63 -17.45 -2.40
CA PHE A 8 1.94 -16.84 -2.66
C PHE A 8 2.50 -17.22 -4.04
N VAL A 9 2.22 -18.41 -4.53
CA VAL A 9 2.56 -18.81 -5.91
C VAL A 9 1.81 -17.93 -6.90
N PHE A 10 0.50 -17.79 -6.72
CA PHE A 10 -0.33 -16.89 -7.52
C PHE A 10 0.19 -15.45 -7.47
N TRP A 11 0.54 -14.94 -6.28
CA TRP A 11 1.13 -13.62 -6.12
C TRP A 11 2.41 -13.43 -6.95
N GLY A 12 3.33 -14.39 -6.90
CA GLY A 12 4.57 -14.35 -7.68
C GLY A 12 4.33 -14.35 -9.19
N VAL A 13 3.39 -15.19 -9.66
CA VAL A 13 2.98 -15.23 -11.06
C VAL A 13 2.33 -13.90 -11.48
N TYR A 14 1.41 -13.38 -10.66
CA TYR A 14 0.74 -12.10 -10.90
C TYR A 14 1.75 -10.98 -11.14
N HIS A 15 2.72 -10.79 -10.25
CA HIS A 15 3.73 -9.75 -10.43
C HIS A 15 4.65 -10.00 -11.63
N SER A 16 5.03 -11.26 -11.86
CA SER A 16 5.88 -11.61 -13.00
C SER A 16 5.21 -11.26 -14.33
N VAL A 17 3.91 -11.55 -14.45
CA VAL A 17 3.11 -11.19 -15.62
C VAL A 17 2.99 -9.68 -15.77
N ILE A 18 2.66 -8.95 -14.69
CA ILE A 18 2.51 -7.49 -14.73
C ILE A 18 3.84 -6.81 -15.13
N ILE A 19 4.97 -7.24 -14.58
CA ILE A 19 6.29 -6.70 -14.93
C ILE A 19 6.64 -7.03 -16.39
N TYR A 20 6.37 -8.26 -16.84
CA TYR A 20 6.58 -8.64 -18.23
C TYR A 20 5.77 -7.76 -19.19
N VAL A 21 4.49 -7.54 -18.88
CA VAL A 21 3.60 -6.66 -19.66
C VAL A 21 4.10 -5.22 -19.65
N GLU A 22 4.48 -4.66 -18.49
CA GLU A 22 5.03 -3.30 -18.40
C GLU A 22 6.26 -3.12 -19.28
N ARG A 23 7.20 -4.08 -19.26
CA ARG A 23 8.40 -4.05 -20.10
C ARG A 23 8.10 -4.08 -21.59
N LYS A 24 7.07 -4.83 -22.02
CA LYS A 24 6.62 -4.86 -23.42
C LYS A 24 5.91 -3.56 -23.81
N LEU A 25 5.09 -3.01 -22.91
CA LEU A 25 4.40 -1.73 -23.13
C LEU A 25 5.35 -0.53 -23.13
N LYS A 26 6.52 -0.62 -22.49
CA LYS A 26 7.53 0.43 -22.48
C LYS A 26 7.88 0.93 -23.89
N PHE A 27 8.08 0.02 -24.85
CA PHE A 27 8.39 0.39 -26.24
C PHE A 27 7.29 1.22 -26.90
N ILE A 28 6.02 0.95 -26.56
CA ILE A 28 4.86 1.70 -27.07
C ILE A 28 4.76 3.04 -26.35
N ARG A 29 4.93 3.05 -25.02
CA ARG A 29 4.90 4.26 -24.19
C ARG A 29 5.95 5.28 -24.60
N ASP A 30 7.15 4.83 -24.93
CA ASP A 30 8.24 5.70 -25.37
C ASP A 30 7.95 6.37 -26.73
N LYS A 31 7.07 5.76 -27.55
CA LYS A 31 6.64 6.30 -28.86
C LYS A 31 5.37 7.16 -28.78
N VAL A 32 4.58 7.04 -27.71
CA VAL A 32 3.32 7.76 -27.55
C VAL A 32 3.39 8.63 -26.29
N PRO A 33 3.73 9.93 -26.42
CA PRO A 33 3.95 10.83 -25.27
C PRO A 33 2.77 10.90 -24.29
N ALA A 34 1.53 10.77 -24.80
CA ALA A 34 0.33 10.77 -23.97
C ALA A 34 0.27 9.59 -22.96
N LEU A 35 0.87 8.44 -23.32
CA LEU A 35 0.97 7.27 -22.44
C LEU A 35 2.10 7.39 -21.42
N ASN A 36 3.04 8.34 -21.60
CA ASN A 36 4.15 8.60 -20.68
C ASN A 36 3.81 9.64 -19.60
N ASN A 37 2.52 9.76 -19.26
CA ASN A 37 2.06 10.63 -18.19
C ASN A 37 2.22 9.94 -16.83
N LYS A 38 2.94 10.59 -15.90
CA LYS A 38 3.16 10.09 -14.53
C LYS A 38 1.86 9.82 -13.78
N VAL A 39 0.85 10.68 -13.95
CA VAL A 39 -0.45 10.55 -13.28
C VAL A 39 -1.18 9.31 -13.78
N LEU A 40 -1.20 9.09 -15.10
CA LEU A 40 -1.78 7.90 -15.70
C LEU A 40 -1.06 6.64 -15.21
N GLY A 41 0.27 6.67 -15.15
CA GLY A 41 1.07 5.59 -14.59
C GLY A 41 0.64 5.24 -13.16
N TRP A 42 0.47 6.24 -12.29
CA TRP A 42 0.00 6.03 -10.91
C TRP A 42 -1.42 5.47 -10.85
N CYS A 43 -2.36 6.01 -11.65
CA CYS A 43 -3.73 5.53 -11.70
C CYS A 43 -3.85 4.07 -12.15
N ILE A 44 -2.88 3.56 -12.91
CA ILE A 44 -2.85 2.17 -13.36
C ILE A 44 -2.10 1.28 -12.36
N THR A 45 -0.89 1.68 -11.94
CA THR A 45 -0.03 0.82 -11.13
C THR A 45 -0.50 0.69 -9.69
N LEU A 46 -1.08 1.74 -9.10
CA LEU A 46 -1.56 1.68 -7.71
C LEU A 46 -2.67 0.64 -7.53
N PRO A 47 -3.78 0.64 -8.31
CA PRO A 47 -4.81 -0.37 -8.17
C PRO A 47 -4.30 -1.80 -8.40
N ILE A 48 -3.43 -2.00 -9.40
CA ILE A 48 -2.81 -3.31 -9.68
C ILE A 48 -1.99 -3.78 -8.49
N ALA A 49 -1.15 -2.91 -7.92
CA ALA A 49 -0.37 -3.22 -6.73
C ALA A 49 -1.26 -3.45 -5.50
N MET A 50 -2.36 -2.71 -5.34
CA MET A 50 -3.30 -2.92 -4.24
C MET A 50 -4.00 -4.29 -4.34
N LEU A 51 -4.41 -4.70 -5.55
CA LEU A 51 -4.99 -6.02 -5.80
C LEU A 51 -3.98 -7.13 -5.48
N SER A 52 -2.70 -6.93 -5.82
CA SER A 52 -1.68 -7.94 -5.52
C SER A 52 -1.43 -8.16 -4.04
N TRP A 53 -1.86 -7.28 -3.14
CA TRP A 53 -1.73 -7.53 -1.70
C TRP A 53 -2.85 -8.41 -1.11
N ILE A 54 -3.95 -8.62 -1.84
CA ILE A 54 -5.09 -9.44 -1.38
C ILE A 54 -4.69 -10.91 -1.04
N PRO A 55 -3.89 -11.62 -1.87
CA PRO A 55 -3.49 -12.99 -1.59
C PRO A 55 -2.71 -13.19 -0.27
N PHE A 56 -2.05 -12.16 0.25
CA PHE A 56 -1.35 -12.24 1.54
C PHE A 56 -2.31 -12.35 2.73
N ARG A 57 -3.55 -11.91 2.58
CA ARG A 57 -4.58 -11.94 3.62
C ARG A 57 -5.54 -13.12 3.46
N ALA A 58 -5.66 -13.66 2.26
CA ALA A 58 -6.63 -14.70 1.96
C ALA A 58 -6.20 -16.06 2.54
N GLU A 59 -7.14 -16.80 3.10
CA GLU A 59 -6.90 -18.16 3.64
C GLU A 59 -6.74 -19.19 2.51
N SER A 60 -7.45 -18.99 1.40
CA SER A 60 -7.37 -19.82 0.19
C SER A 60 -7.31 -18.99 -1.10
N LEU A 61 -6.97 -19.64 -2.22
CA LEU A 61 -7.07 -19.01 -3.54
C LEU A 61 -8.52 -18.61 -3.88
N GLY A 62 -9.51 -19.40 -3.49
CA GLY A 62 -10.93 -19.09 -3.69
C GLY A 62 -11.33 -17.80 -2.97
N ASP A 63 -10.86 -17.62 -1.74
CA ASP A 63 -11.09 -16.39 -0.98
C ASP A 63 -10.40 -15.20 -1.63
N ALA A 64 -9.17 -15.38 -2.13
CA ALA A 64 -8.44 -14.31 -2.82
C ALA A 64 -9.22 -13.79 -4.03
N PHE A 65 -9.72 -14.69 -4.90
CA PHE A 65 -10.53 -14.30 -6.06
C PHE A 65 -11.86 -13.67 -5.67
N THR A 66 -12.52 -14.21 -4.64
CA THR A 66 -13.76 -13.63 -4.09
C THR A 66 -13.53 -12.19 -3.59
N MET A 67 -12.43 -11.96 -2.87
CA MET A 67 -12.04 -10.64 -2.37
C MET A 67 -11.68 -9.68 -3.51
N MET A 68 -10.94 -10.13 -4.53
CA MET A 68 -10.64 -9.34 -5.73
C MET A 68 -11.92 -8.94 -6.47
N GLY A 69 -12.87 -9.87 -6.61
CA GLY A 69 -14.15 -9.63 -7.27
C GLY A 69 -14.98 -8.52 -6.63
N LYS A 70 -14.89 -8.36 -5.30
CA LYS A 70 -15.60 -7.29 -4.57
C LYS A 70 -15.17 -5.88 -4.99
N VAL A 71 -13.97 -5.71 -5.54
CA VAL A 71 -13.48 -4.41 -6.07
C VAL A 71 -14.22 -4.00 -7.35
N PHE A 72 -14.84 -4.94 -8.06
CA PHE A 72 -15.59 -4.67 -9.28
C PHE A 72 -17.10 -4.53 -9.04
N VAL A 73 -17.52 -4.36 -7.78
CA VAL A 73 -18.93 -4.19 -7.39
C VAL A 73 -19.11 -2.85 -6.68
N PRO A 74 -19.29 -1.73 -7.42
CA PRO A 74 -19.36 -0.39 -6.84
C PRO A 74 -20.50 -0.17 -5.86
N SER A 75 -21.60 -0.93 -5.99
CA SER A 75 -22.74 -0.86 -5.07
C SER A 75 -22.33 -1.15 -3.63
N ASN A 76 -21.29 -1.96 -3.41
CA ASN A 76 -20.78 -2.29 -2.08
C ASN A 76 -19.96 -1.17 -1.43
N TYR A 77 -19.55 -0.13 -2.17
CA TYR A 77 -18.68 0.93 -1.65
C TYR A 77 -19.41 1.91 -0.74
N LEU A 78 -20.73 2.02 -0.89
CA LEU A 78 -21.57 2.89 -0.07
C LEU A 78 -21.93 2.24 1.27
N PHE A 79 -21.74 0.92 1.41
CA PHE A 79 -22.04 0.19 2.63
C PHE A 79 -20.79 0.02 3.49
N ARG A 80 -20.93 0.31 4.79
CA ARG A 80 -19.86 0.08 5.77
C ARG A 80 -19.82 -1.42 6.12
N THR A 81 -18.88 -2.15 5.54
CA THR A 81 -18.64 -3.57 5.84
C THR A 81 -17.73 -3.77 7.05
N MET A 82 -16.89 -2.79 7.39
CA MET A 82 -15.95 -2.85 8.51
C MET A 82 -16.49 -2.11 9.75
N ARG A 83 -15.88 -2.33 10.91
CA ARG A 83 -16.15 -1.52 12.11
C ARG A 83 -15.78 -0.05 11.86
N GLU A 84 -16.55 0.87 12.44
CA GLU A 84 -16.39 2.32 12.27
C GLU A 84 -14.97 2.80 12.58
N ASN A 85 -14.35 2.25 13.62
CA ASN A 85 -12.97 2.55 14.01
C ASN A 85 -11.97 2.33 12.86
N ASN A 86 -12.13 1.29 12.04
CA ASN A 86 -11.19 0.99 10.96
C ASN A 86 -11.20 2.10 9.88
N TYR A 87 -12.37 2.69 9.61
CA TYR A 87 -12.50 3.81 8.68
C TYR A 87 -11.86 5.08 9.25
N LEU A 88 -12.14 5.39 10.53
CA LEU A 88 -11.55 6.54 11.22
C LEU A 88 -10.02 6.46 11.26
N ILE A 89 -9.48 5.29 11.61
CA ILE A 89 -8.04 5.07 11.65
C ILE A 89 -7.44 5.26 10.26
N THR A 90 -8.04 4.65 9.23
CA THR A 90 -7.55 4.78 7.85
C THR A 90 -7.57 6.25 7.41
N ALA A 91 -8.63 6.99 7.73
CA ALA A 91 -8.72 8.43 7.44
C ALA A 91 -7.62 9.22 8.16
N VAL A 92 -7.39 8.98 9.45
CA VAL A 92 -6.33 9.62 10.24
C VAL A 92 -4.95 9.32 9.64
N LEU A 93 -4.68 8.07 9.25
CA LEU A 93 -3.42 7.68 8.63
C LEU A 93 -3.18 8.38 7.29
N VAL A 94 -4.21 8.44 6.43
CA VAL A 94 -4.13 9.16 5.16
C VAL A 94 -3.90 10.65 5.39
N LEU A 95 -4.60 11.26 6.35
CA LEU A 95 -4.40 12.67 6.69
C LEU A 95 -2.99 12.93 7.23
N LEU A 96 -2.49 12.11 8.14
CA LEU A 96 -1.12 12.22 8.66
C LEU A 96 -0.08 12.07 7.55
N PHE A 97 -0.28 11.12 6.62
CA PHE A 97 0.59 10.96 5.46
C PHE A 97 0.59 12.21 4.56
N LEU A 98 -0.57 12.78 4.27
CA LEU A 98 -0.67 14.01 3.47
C LEU A 98 -0.03 15.19 4.19
N ILE A 99 -0.33 15.38 5.48
CA ILE A 99 0.23 16.46 6.31
C ILE A 99 1.75 16.37 6.33
N THR A 100 2.31 15.20 6.64
CA THR A 100 3.76 15.00 6.66
C THR A 100 4.39 15.28 5.30
N HIS A 101 3.80 14.83 4.20
CA HIS A 101 4.27 15.13 2.85
C HIS A 101 4.29 16.65 2.55
N PHE A 102 3.21 17.36 2.87
CA PHE A 102 3.13 18.81 2.62
C PHE A 102 4.06 19.62 3.53
N VAL A 103 4.16 19.24 4.81
CA VAL A 103 5.08 19.87 5.78
C VAL A 103 6.52 19.67 5.31
N ASP A 104 6.91 18.46 4.91
CA ASP A 104 8.25 18.20 4.41
C ASP A 104 8.52 19.01 3.13
N LYS A 105 7.58 19.07 2.18
CA LYS A 105 7.80 19.86 0.97
C LYS A 105 7.92 21.36 1.22
N ARG A 106 7.17 21.92 2.19
CA ARG A 106 7.14 23.37 2.48
C ARG A 106 8.22 23.81 3.47
N LEU A 107 8.39 23.08 4.56
CA LEU A 107 9.26 23.47 5.67
C LEU A 107 10.66 22.82 5.62
N SER A 108 10.90 21.76 4.83
CA SER A 108 12.22 21.10 4.78
C SER A 108 13.37 22.08 4.53
N LYS A 109 13.16 23.07 3.66
CA LYS A 109 14.16 24.10 3.34
C LYS A 109 14.59 24.96 4.53
N TYR A 110 13.73 25.11 5.54
CA TYR A 110 14.02 25.86 6.77
C TYR A 110 14.51 24.93 7.88
N ILE A 111 13.86 23.76 8.02
CA ILE A 111 14.20 22.76 9.03
C ILE A 111 15.61 22.20 8.81
N GLN A 112 16.02 21.94 7.56
CA GLN A 112 17.33 21.38 7.25
C GLN A 112 18.50 22.35 7.51
N LYS A 113 18.24 23.65 7.64
CA LYS A 113 19.27 24.63 8.02
C LYS A 113 19.64 24.57 9.50
N VAL A 114 18.79 23.98 10.33
CA VAL A 114 18.99 23.85 11.78
C VAL A 114 19.03 22.35 12.12
N PRO A 115 20.22 21.73 12.18
CA PRO A 115 20.34 20.27 12.30
C PRO A 115 19.66 19.71 13.55
N ALA A 116 19.68 20.45 14.67
CA ALA A 116 18.99 20.06 15.90
C ALA A 116 17.47 19.98 15.71
N MET A 117 16.84 20.95 15.04
CA MET A 117 15.41 20.95 14.77
C MET A 117 15.01 19.81 13.82
N SER A 118 15.83 19.56 12.78
CA SER A 118 15.62 18.43 11.86
C SER A 118 15.69 17.09 12.59
N PHE A 119 16.63 16.91 13.51
CA PHE A 119 16.74 15.69 14.31
C PHE A 119 15.50 15.48 15.18
N VAL A 120 15.08 16.51 15.93
CA VAL A 120 13.90 16.43 16.82
C VAL A 120 12.62 16.09 16.04
N LEU A 121 12.39 16.74 14.90
CA LEU A 121 11.19 16.48 14.10
C LEU A 121 11.19 15.07 13.50
N ASN A 122 12.34 14.55 13.07
CA ASN A 122 12.44 13.19 12.58
C ASN A 122 12.18 12.17 13.71
N CYS A 123 12.75 12.38 14.89
CA CYS A 123 12.48 11.54 16.06
C CYS A 123 10.99 11.56 16.43
N ALA A 124 10.36 12.73 16.45
CA ALA A 124 8.92 12.86 16.72
C ALA A 124 8.07 12.10 15.71
N LYS A 125 8.40 12.18 14.41
CA LYS A 125 7.72 11.39 13.36
C LYS A 125 7.82 9.88 13.62
N PHE A 126 9.01 9.38 13.96
CA PHE A 126 9.20 7.96 14.27
C PHE A 126 8.44 7.54 15.52
N VAL A 127 8.44 8.35 16.58
CA VAL A 127 7.68 8.06 17.82
C VAL A 127 6.18 7.96 17.52
N VAL A 128 5.62 8.91 16.77
CA VAL A 128 4.21 8.87 16.36
C VAL A 128 3.92 7.64 15.52
N LEU A 129 4.78 7.30 14.55
CA LEU A 129 4.64 6.11 13.72
C LEU A 129 4.66 4.82 14.55
N ILE A 130 5.58 4.72 15.52
CA ILE A 130 5.70 3.58 16.42
C ILE A 130 4.43 3.43 17.26
N ILE A 131 3.93 4.51 17.87
CA ILE A 131 2.69 4.49 18.66
C ILE A 131 1.53 3.99 17.79
N ILE A 132 1.39 4.53 16.59
CA ILE A 132 0.37 4.11 15.62
C ILE A 132 0.51 2.61 15.31
N ILE A 133 1.72 2.12 15.01
CA ILE A 133 1.95 0.71 14.72
C ILE A 133 1.55 -0.15 15.93
N PHE A 134 2.00 0.17 17.14
CA PHE A 134 1.69 -0.65 18.32
C PHE A 134 0.21 -0.60 18.72
N THR A 135 -0.46 0.54 18.54
CA THR A 135 -1.89 0.66 18.85
C THR A 135 -2.76 -0.07 17.83
N PHE A 136 -2.37 -0.07 16.54
CA PHE A 136 -3.24 -0.52 15.45
C PHE A 136 -2.81 -1.84 14.79
N LEU A 137 -1.51 -2.07 14.60
CA LEU A 137 -1.01 -3.42 14.32
C LEU A 137 -0.92 -4.16 15.65
N ARG A 138 -2.03 -4.77 16.06
CA ARG A 138 -1.93 -5.90 16.99
C ARG A 138 -0.98 -6.91 16.36
N PRO A 139 -0.02 -7.49 17.09
CA PRO A 139 0.75 -8.61 16.57
C PRO A 139 -0.23 -9.77 16.33
N ILE A 140 -0.65 -9.94 15.07
CA ILE A 140 -1.45 -11.09 14.64
C ILE A 140 -0.46 -12.05 13.99
N SER A 141 -0.31 -13.23 14.62
CA SER A 141 0.52 -14.38 14.25
C SER A 141 2.04 -14.24 14.44
N GLN A 142 2.59 -15.28 15.07
CA GLN A 142 4.02 -15.58 15.14
C GLN A 142 4.55 -15.82 13.70
N PHE A 143 5.85 -15.61 13.48
CA PHE A 143 6.49 -15.92 12.19
C PHE A 143 6.12 -17.34 11.72
N ILE A 144 5.92 -17.51 10.41
CA ILE A 144 5.49 -18.74 9.72
C ILE A 144 6.20 -20.04 10.15
N TYR A 145 7.40 -19.96 10.74
CA TYR A 145 8.15 -21.09 11.28
C TYR A 145 7.70 -21.55 12.68
N PHE A 146 6.62 -21.00 13.25
CA PHE A 146 6.10 -21.43 14.56
C PHE A 146 4.64 -21.87 14.48
N GLN A 147 4.10 -22.08 13.28
CA GLN A 147 2.72 -22.52 13.04
C GLN A 147 2.65 -23.94 12.45
N PHE A 148 3.36 -24.88 13.06
CA PHE A 148 3.17 -26.32 12.84
C PHE A 148 2.58 -26.98 14.09
#